data_AF-A0A437NVX5-F1
#
_entry.id   AF-A0A437NVX5-F1
#
_cell.length_a   1.000
_cell.length_b   1.000
_cell.length_c   1.000
_cell.angle_alpha   90.00
_cell.angle_beta   90.00
_cell.angle_gamma   90.00
#
_symmetry.space_group_name_H-M   'P 1'
#
loop_
_entity.id
_entity.type
_entity.pdbx_description
1 polymer ?
#
loop_
_entity_poly.entity_id
_entity_poly.type
_entity_poly.pdbx_seq_one_letter_code
_entity_poly.pdbx_strand_id
1 'polypeptide(L)'
;MEYCDWFSIEEKDLTGTSKAGALFKIVMKHWQSHHPDGNYARKTPRKGGQAKTSYTFCSKTKPALINRDVQGRWAAEYLPINSEFGPPGAQETATTIYFAACHAIGAGNREAITDLARRFGYPEREEEGPEDKPVTQPEDILKP
;
A
#
# COMPACT_ATOMS: atom_id res chain seq x y z
N MET A 1 5.37 17.30 -8.10
CA MET A 1 5.26 15.91 -8.61
C MET A 1 5.19 15.97 -10.12
N GLU A 2 5.90 15.10 -10.83
CA GLU A 2 5.82 14.99 -12.30
C GLU A 2 5.05 13.75 -12.74
N TYR A 3 4.64 12.92 -11.78
CA TYR A 3 3.92 11.67 -12.04
C TYR A 3 2.52 11.75 -11.45
N CYS A 4 1.57 11.19 -12.18
CA CYS A 4 0.25 10.85 -11.67
C CYS A 4 0.10 9.34 -11.73
N ASP A 5 -0.38 8.76 -10.64
CA ASP A 5 -0.60 7.33 -10.50
C ASP A 5 -2.10 7.04 -10.35
N TRP A 6 -2.53 5.92 -10.90
CA TRP A 6 -3.86 5.38 -10.76
C TRP A 6 -3.75 3.88 -10.49
N PHE A 7 -4.65 3.35 -9.68
CA PHE A 7 -4.74 1.92 -9.49
C PHE A 7 -6.18 1.45 -9.39
N SER A 8 -6.37 0.16 -9.60
CA SER A 8 -7.60 -0.57 -9.28
C SER A 8 -7.23 -1.90 -8.64
N ILE A 9 -8.00 -2.29 -7.62
CA ILE A 9 -7.96 -3.64 -7.05
C ILE A 9 -9.07 -4.42 -7.74
N GLU A 10 -8.67 -5.40 -8.55
CA GLU A 10 -9.57 -6.23 -9.36
C GLU A 10 -10.12 -7.40 -8.52
N GLU A 11 -9.26 -7.97 -7.68
CA GLU A 11 -9.58 -9.13 -6.83
C GLU A 11 -8.94 -8.93 -5.45
N LYS A 12 -9.60 -9.47 -4.41
CA LYS A 12 -9.12 -9.48 -3.03
C LYS A 12 -9.57 -10.77 -2.36
N ASP A 13 -8.62 -11.66 -2.09
CA ASP A 13 -8.88 -12.97 -1.49
C ASP A 13 -8.16 -13.09 -0.15
N LEU A 14 -8.85 -13.60 0.87
CA LEU A 14 -8.22 -13.90 2.15
C LEU A 14 -7.28 -15.10 1.99
N THR A 15 -5.99 -14.88 2.26
CA THR A 15 -4.95 -15.92 2.22
C THR A 15 -4.78 -16.58 3.58
N GLY A 16 -4.89 -15.80 4.67
CA GLY A 16 -4.78 -16.33 6.02
C GLY A 16 -4.90 -15.26 7.10
N THR A 17 -4.90 -15.70 8.35
CA THR A 17 -5.03 -14.83 9.54
C THR A 17 -4.04 -15.23 10.62
N SER A 18 -3.58 -14.26 11.39
CA SER A 18 -2.79 -14.45 12.61
C SER A 18 -3.34 -13.58 13.73
N LYS A 19 -2.78 -13.67 14.94
CA LYS A 19 -3.13 -12.74 16.03
C LYS A 19 -2.81 -11.28 15.69
N ALA A 20 -1.89 -11.05 14.76
CA ALA A 20 -1.45 -9.71 14.37
C ALA A 20 -2.32 -9.10 13.26
N GLY A 21 -3.05 -9.89 12.47
CA GLY A 21 -3.87 -9.37 11.37
C GLY A 21 -4.30 -10.42 10.35
N ALA A 22 -4.81 -9.95 9.21
CA ALA A 22 -5.24 -10.78 8.10
C ALA A 22 -4.44 -10.48 6.84
N LEU A 23 -3.97 -11.51 6.15
CA LEU A 23 -3.26 -11.42 4.88
C LEU A 23 -4.24 -11.63 3.74
N PHE A 24 -4.29 -10.67 2.81
CA PHE A 24 -5.06 -10.77 1.58
C PHE A 24 -4.14 -10.78 0.38
N LYS A 25 -4.38 -11.71 -0.54
CA LYS A 25 -3.88 -11.62 -1.91
C LYS A 25 -4.74 -10.61 -2.66
N ILE A 26 -4.11 -9.69 -3.37
CA ILE A 26 -4.79 -8.74 -4.24
C ILE A 26 -4.25 -8.85 -5.66
N VAL A 27 -5.16 -8.76 -6.64
CA VAL A 27 -4.80 -8.54 -8.04
C VAL A 27 -5.07 -7.08 -8.34
N MET A 28 -4.03 -6.35 -8.73
CA MET A 28 -4.12 -4.92 -8.98
C MET A 28 -3.63 -4.56 -10.36
N LYS A 29 -4.22 -3.51 -10.94
CA LYS A 29 -3.68 -2.82 -12.11
C LYS A 29 -3.20 -1.45 -11.67
N HIS A 30 -2.06 -1.03 -12.21
CA HIS A 30 -1.46 0.26 -11.91
C HIS A 30 -1.12 0.98 -13.21
N TRP A 31 -1.49 2.25 -13.29
CA TRP A 31 -1.17 3.12 -14.41
C TRP A 31 -0.42 4.34 -13.90
N GLN A 32 0.50 4.80 -14.72
CA GLN A 32 1.25 6.02 -14.45
C GLN A 32 1.25 6.91 -15.68
N SER A 33 1.18 8.22 -15.48
CA SER A 33 1.45 9.21 -16.52
C SER A 33 2.52 10.16 -16.04
N HIS A 34 3.50 10.41 -16.92
CA HIS A 34 4.60 11.33 -16.67
C HIS A 34 4.32 12.65 -17.37
N HIS A 35 4.34 13.73 -16.59
CA HIS A 35 4.13 15.13 -16.96
C HIS A 35 5.43 15.91 -16.68
N PRO A 36 6.35 15.98 -17.65
CA PRO A 36 7.58 16.75 -17.50
C PRO A 36 7.30 18.20 -17.12
N ASP A 37 8.13 18.78 -16.27
CA ASP A 37 8.00 20.15 -15.75
C ASP A 37 6.70 20.40 -14.98
N GLY A 38 5.98 19.34 -14.57
CA GLY A 38 4.67 19.43 -13.92
C GLY A 38 3.57 20.00 -14.82
N ASN A 39 3.73 19.94 -16.15
CA ASN A 39 2.73 20.50 -17.07
C ASN A 39 1.55 19.53 -17.28
N TYR A 40 0.51 19.70 -16.46
CA TYR A 40 -0.74 18.94 -16.54
C TYR A 40 -1.71 19.40 -17.64
N ALA A 41 -1.46 20.54 -18.29
CA ALA A 41 -2.27 20.99 -19.43
C ALA A 41 -1.99 20.16 -20.69
N ARG A 42 -0.80 19.55 -20.77
CA ARG A 42 -0.44 18.64 -21.87
C ARG A 42 -1.02 17.25 -21.60
N LYS A 43 -1.78 16.74 -22.57
CA LYS A 43 -2.23 15.34 -22.56
C LYS A 43 -1.02 14.41 -22.69
N THR A 44 -0.79 13.60 -21.68
CA THR A 44 0.21 12.52 -21.67
C THR A 44 -0.52 11.18 -21.49
N PRO A 45 -0.12 10.13 -22.21
CA PRO A 45 -0.79 8.84 -22.09
C PRO A 45 -0.53 8.21 -20.71
N ARG A 46 -1.52 7.46 -20.21
CA ARG A 46 -1.31 6.52 -19.11
C ARG A 46 -0.62 5.27 -19.64
N LYS A 47 0.46 4.85 -18.98
CA LYS A 47 1.18 3.61 -19.27
C LYS A 47 0.98 2.61 -18.14
N GLY A 48 1.08 1.32 -18.43
CA GLY A 48 0.88 0.24 -17.45
C GLY A 48 -0.47 -0.46 -17.64
N GLY A 49 -1.12 -0.82 -16.55
CA GLY A 49 -2.43 -1.48 -16.52
C GLY A 49 -2.39 -3.00 -16.61
N GLN A 50 -1.21 -3.61 -16.64
CA GLN A 50 -1.07 -5.05 -16.52
C GLN A 50 -1.45 -5.46 -15.09
N ALA A 51 -2.27 -6.51 -14.98
CA ALA A 51 -2.61 -7.09 -13.70
C ALA A 51 -1.35 -7.67 -13.04
N LYS A 52 -1.14 -7.33 -11.77
CA LYS A 52 -0.06 -7.84 -10.94
C LYS A 52 -0.63 -8.35 -9.62
N THR A 53 -0.04 -9.43 -9.12
CA THR A 53 -0.34 -9.93 -7.79
C THR A 53 0.51 -9.21 -6.76
N SER A 54 -0.15 -8.72 -5.72
CA SER A 54 0.45 -8.18 -4.50
C SER A 54 -0.28 -8.78 -3.31
N TYR A 55 0.24 -8.55 -2.10
CA TYR A 55 -0.47 -8.91 -0.88
C TYR A 55 -0.54 -7.72 0.05
N THR A 56 -1.59 -7.66 0.86
CA THR A 56 -1.73 -6.66 1.91
C THR A 56 -1.95 -7.38 3.23
N PHE A 57 -1.16 -7.00 4.23
CA PHE A 57 -1.34 -7.51 5.58
C PHE A 57 -2.08 -6.48 6.43
N CYS A 58 -3.39 -6.66 6.53
CA CYS A 58 -4.29 -5.82 7.30
C CYS A 58 -4.07 -6.05 8.81
N SER A 59 -3.09 -5.34 9.35
CA SER A 59 -2.74 -5.30 10.77
C SER A 59 -2.82 -3.88 11.32
N LYS A 60 -3.19 -3.74 12.60
CA LYS A 60 -3.17 -2.46 13.32
C LYS A 60 -1.80 -2.08 13.85
N THR A 61 -0.89 -3.04 13.96
CA THR A 61 0.44 -2.86 14.57
C THR A 61 1.57 -3.06 13.59
N LYS A 62 1.35 -3.85 12.52
CA LYS A 62 2.35 -4.09 11.46
C LYS A 62 1.69 -4.03 10.07
N PRO A 63 1.02 -2.93 9.71
CA PRO A 63 0.46 -2.77 8.36
C PRO A 63 1.55 -2.92 7.31
N ALA A 64 1.30 -3.72 6.27
CA ALA A 64 2.30 -3.93 5.22
C ALA A 64 1.67 -4.15 3.85
N LEU A 65 2.37 -3.69 2.82
CA LEU A 65 2.15 -4.05 1.43
C LEU A 65 3.30 -4.94 0.97
N ILE A 66 2.98 -6.09 0.39
CA ILE A 66 3.97 -7.08 -0.05
C ILE A 66 3.94 -7.14 -1.57
N ASN A 67 5.06 -6.77 -2.17
CA ASN A 67 5.24 -6.70 -3.62
C ASN A 67 6.45 -7.51 -4.05
N ARG A 68 6.58 -7.75 -5.36
CA ARG A 68 7.83 -8.22 -5.93
C ARG A 68 8.78 -7.04 -6.15
N ASP A 69 10.02 -7.17 -5.67
CA ASP A 69 11.11 -6.23 -5.94
C ASP A 69 11.58 -6.31 -7.41
N VAL A 70 12.57 -5.50 -7.76
CA VAL A 70 13.16 -5.46 -9.11
C VAL A 70 13.82 -6.79 -9.52
N GLN A 71 14.15 -7.65 -8.57
CA GLN A 71 14.72 -8.99 -8.79
C GLN A 71 13.62 -10.07 -8.80
N GLY A 72 12.35 -9.68 -8.67
CA GLY A 72 11.20 -10.58 -8.65
C GLY A 72 10.97 -11.29 -7.33
N ARG A 73 11.68 -10.91 -6.25
CA ARG A 73 11.57 -11.49 -4.90
C ARG A 73 10.48 -10.78 -4.11
N TRP A 74 9.83 -11.48 -3.21
CA TRP A 74 8.85 -10.84 -2.32
C TRP A 74 9.54 -9.97 -1.27
N ALA A 75 9.03 -8.76 -1.09
CA ALA A 75 9.46 -7.82 -0.07
C ALA A 75 8.23 -7.23 0.61
N ALA A 76 8.26 -7.17 1.94
CA ALA A 76 7.24 -6.50 2.74
C ALA A 76 7.68 -5.07 3.03
N GLU A 77 6.93 -4.10 2.53
CA GLU A 77 7.04 -2.68 2.85
C GLU A 77 6.10 -2.41 4.03
N TYR A 78 6.68 -2.10 5.20
CA TYR A 78 5.90 -1.76 6.39
C TYR A 78 5.48 -0.29 6.32
N LEU A 79 4.20 -0.04 6.58
CA LEU A 79 3.57 1.26 6.32
C LEU A 79 3.41 2.05 7.63
N PRO A 80 3.98 3.25 7.74
CA PRO A 80 3.77 4.10 8.89
C PRO A 80 2.43 4.85 8.75
N ILE A 81 1.34 4.12 9.00
CA ILE A 81 -0.04 4.59 8.86
C ILE A 81 -0.35 5.76 9.81
N ASN A 82 0.31 5.84 10.96
CA ASN A 82 0.08 6.88 11.95
C ASN A 82 1.36 7.66 12.33
N SER A 83 2.30 7.82 11.40
CA SER A 83 3.37 8.79 11.58
C SER A 83 2.81 10.22 11.64
N GLU A 84 3.42 11.06 12.47
CA GLU A 84 3.01 12.46 12.72
C GLU A 84 2.91 13.29 11.43
N PHE A 85 3.77 13.00 10.46
CA PHE A 85 3.84 13.72 9.18
C PHE A 85 3.14 12.98 8.02
N GLY A 86 2.41 11.89 8.31
CA GLY A 86 1.92 10.96 7.30
C GLY A 86 3.05 10.11 6.68
N PRO A 87 2.71 9.15 5.81
CA PRO A 87 3.71 8.31 5.19
C PRO A 87 4.70 9.18 4.39
N PRO A 88 5.99 8.83 4.35
CA PRO A 88 6.93 9.46 3.43
C PRO A 88 6.34 9.45 2.02
N GLY A 89 6.61 10.48 1.21
CA GLY A 89 6.04 10.60 -0.15
C GLY A 89 6.25 9.34 -1.02
N ALA A 90 7.32 8.59 -0.79
CA ALA A 90 7.58 7.31 -1.47
C ALA A 90 6.55 6.21 -1.16
N GLN A 91 5.88 6.27 -0.01
CA GLN A 91 4.94 5.26 0.50
C GLN A 91 3.47 5.73 0.46
N GLU A 92 3.19 6.93 -0.05
CA GLU A 92 1.81 7.46 -0.17
C GLU A 92 0.92 6.53 -1.01
N THR A 93 1.42 6.07 -2.17
CA THR A 93 0.70 5.14 -3.04
C THR A 93 0.48 3.80 -2.34
N ALA A 94 1.49 3.26 -1.67
CA ALA A 94 1.40 2.00 -0.94
C ALA A 94 0.37 2.08 0.20
N THR A 95 0.37 3.19 0.94
CA THR A 95 -0.60 3.49 2.00
C THR A 95 -2.02 3.62 1.45
N THR A 96 -2.18 4.28 0.30
CA THR A 96 -3.50 4.42 -0.35
C THR A 96 -4.05 3.06 -0.80
N ILE A 97 -3.20 2.20 -1.39
CA ILE A 97 -3.56 0.82 -1.75
C ILE A 97 -3.96 0.03 -0.50
N TYR A 98 -3.19 0.17 0.58
CA TYR A 98 -3.48 -0.49 1.85
C TYR A 98 -4.85 -0.09 2.41
N PHE A 99 -5.17 1.21 2.43
CA PHE A 99 -6.49 1.67 2.89
C PHE A 99 -7.64 1.22 1.98
N ALA A 100 -7.41 1.18 0.66
CA ALA A 100 -8.39 0.63 -0.28
C ALA A 100 -8.63 -0.87 -0.04
N ALA A 101 -7.55 -1.63 0.16
CA ALA A 101 -7.62 -3.07 0.38
C ALA A 101 -8.21 -3.40 1.76
N CYS A 102 -7.75 -2.77 2.85
CA CYS A 102 -8.13 -3.14 4.21
C CYS A 102 -9.41 -2.47 4.71
N HIS A 103 -9.70 -1.26 4.24
CA HIS A 103 -10.79 -0.43 4.79
C HIS A 103 -11.79 0.05 3.73
N ALA A 104 -11.65 -0.39 2.47
CA ALA A 104 -12.49 0.02 1.35
C ALA A 104 -12.52 1.55 1.14
N ILE A 105 -11.43 2.25 1.46
CA ILE A 105 -11.28 3.69 1.23
C ILE A 105 -10.57 3.91 -0.10
N GLY A 106 -11.27 4.51 -1.07
CA GLY A 106 -10.71 4.79 -2.40
C GLY A 106 -9.72 5.96 -2.41
N ALA A 107 -8.87 6.01 -3.44
CA ALA A 107 -7.85 7.06 -3.67
C ALA A 107 -8.40 8.49 -3.84
N GLY A 108 -9.72 8.66 -3.98
CA GLY A 108 -10.38 9.97 -4.01
C GLY A 108 -10.72 10.55 -2.64
N ASN A 109 -10.41 9.84 -1.55
CA ASN A 109 -10.64 10.35 -0.20
C ASN A 109 -9.73 11.56 0.07
N ARG A 110 -10.29 12.59 0.70
CA ARG A 110 -9.59 13.84 1.08
C ARG A 110 -9.25 13.91 2.57
N GLU A 111 -9.69 12.94 3.36
CA GLU A 111 -9.32 12.80 4.77
C GLU A 111 -7.81 12.57 4.85
N ALA A 112 -7.16 13.23 5.82
CA ALA A 112 -5.75 12.99 6.11
C ALA A 112 -5.56 11.53 6.56
N ILE A 113 -4.41 10.94 6.22
CA ILE A 113 -4.10 9.56 6.60
C ILE A 113 -4.13 9.37 8.13
N THR A 114 -3.69 10.37 8.89
CA THR A 114 -3.75 10.37 10.37
C THR A 114 -5.18 10.36 10.91
N ASP A 115 -6.13 11.04 10.25
CA ASP A 115 -7.54 10.99 10.63
C ASP A 115 -8.17 9.64 10.30
N LEU A 116 -7.82 9.06 9.15
CA LEU A 116 -8.21 7.69 8.80
C LEU A 116 -7.63 6.69 9.81
N ALA A 117 -6.36 6.83 10.17
CA ALA A 117 -5.69 6.00 11.15
C ALA A 117 -6.44 6.03 12.50
N ARG A 118 -6.76 7.23 13.02
CA ARG A 118 -7.55 7.39 14.24
C ARG A 118 -8.94 6.78 14.11
N ARG A 119 -9.65 7.06 13.02
CA ARG A 119 -11.01 6.53 12.75
C ARG A 119 -11.05 5.01 12.75
N PHE A 120 -10.02 4.36 12.21
CA PHE A 120 -9.92 2.92 12.16
C PHE A 120 -9.21 2.32 13.38
N GLY A 121 -8.83 3.11 14.39
CA GLY A 121 -8.24 2.60 15.64
C GLY A 121 -6.81 2.09 15.51
N TYR A 122 -5.98 2.74 14.68
CA TYR A 122 -4.53 2.56 14.72
C TYR A 122 -3.94 3.25 15.97
N PRO A 123 -2.86 2.73 16.56
CA PRO A 123 -2.25 3.29 17.75
C PRO A 123 -1.68 4.69 17.49
N GLU A 124 -1.83 5.61 18.45
CA GLU A 124 -1.41 7.02 18.35
C GLU A 124 0.10 7.20 18.13
N ARG A 125 0.89 6.20 18.51
CA ARG A 125 2.32 6.12 18.21
C ARG A 125 2.59 4.77 17.59
N GLU A 126 3.27 4.79 16.46
CA GLU A 126 3.85 3.59 15.89
C GLU A 126 5.15 3.29 16.63
N GLU A 127 5.32 2.03 17.04
CA GLU A 127 6.66 1.53 17.30
C GLU A 127 7.44 1.57 15.98
N GLU A 128 8.75 1.83 16.03
CA GLU A 128 9.59 1.75 14.83
C GLU A 128 9.30 0.43 14.11
N GLY A 129 8.75 0.55 12.90
CA GLY A 129 8.43 -0.61 12.08
C GLY A 129 9.72 -1.40 11.85
N PRO A 130 9.64 -2.74 11.79
CA PRO A 130 10.82 -3.50 11.39
C PRO A 130 11.31 -3.00 10.03
N GLU A 131 12.63 -2.95 9.84
CA GLU A 131 13.21 -2.66 8.52
C GLU A 131 12.53 -3.53 7.45
N ASP A 132 12.43 -3.00 6.23
CA ASP A 132 11.91 -3.75 5.09
C ASP A 132 12.66 -5.07 4.97
N LYS A 133 11.93 -6.17 5.18
CA LYS A 133 12.50 -7.52 5.17
C LYS A 133 12.13 -8.21 3.88
N PRO A 134 13.12 -8.78 3.17
CA PRO A 134 12.84 -9.84 2.21
C PRO A 134 12.03 -10.93 2.90
N VAL A 135 10.91 -11.33 2.30
CA VAL A 135 10.13 -12.48 2.73
C VAL A 135 10.31 -13.59 1.70
N THR A 136 10.45 -14.83 2.12
CA THR A 136 10.57 -15.94 1.16
C THR A 136 9.26 -16.13 0.42
N GLN A 137 8.15 -16.02 1.16
CA GLN A 137 6.78 -16.02 0.63
C GLN A 137 5.92 -15.03 1.43
N PRO A 138 4.84 -14.47 0.84
CA PRO A 138 3.98 -13.50 1.51
C PRO A 138 3.38 -14.01 2.84
N GLU A 139 3.11 -15.31 2.93
CA GLU A 139 2.53 -15.98 4.10
C GLU A 139 3.46 -15.98 5.32
N ASP A 140 4.76 -15.73 5.13
CA ASP A 140 5.71 -15.65 6.24
C ASP A 140 5.37 -14.53 7.23
N ILE A 141 4.64 -13.49 6.78
CA ILE A 141 4.18 -12.40 7.65
C ILE A 141 3.14 -12.85 8.70
N LEU A 142 2.52 -14.02 8.50
CA LEU A 142 1.55 -14.59 9.43
C LEU A 142 2.22 -15.33 10.60
N LYS A 143 3.52 -15.60 10.51
CA LYS A 143 4.27 -16.31 11.56
C LYS A 143 4.45 -15.40 12.79
N PRO A 144 4.41 -15.98 14.01
CA PRO A 144 4.56 -15.23 15.25
C PRO A 144 5.93 -14.56 15.40
#